data_AF-A0A1R4I0D4-F1
#
_entry.id   AF-A0A1R4I0D4-F1
#
_cell.length_a   1.000
_cell.length_b   1.000
_cell.length_c   1.000
_cell.angle_alpha   90.00
_cell.angle_beta   90.00
_cell.angle_gamma   90.00
#
_symmetry.space_group_name_H-M   'P 1'
#
loop_
_entity.id
_entity.type
_entity.pdbx_description
1 polymer ?
#
loop_
_entity_poly.entity_id
_entity_poly.type
_entity_poly.pdbx_seq_one_letter_code
_entity_poly.pdbx_strand_id
1 'polypeptide(L)'
;MFNVEHTTPAPRARALGVPFDGTPGPWNAITDVPGLEVGYVTISSDSPVTARTGVTAILPRGRERAGSPCAAGVAVLNGNGELTGRSWIEESGQLQAPIAITNSHAVGAVHRGVDAWMAEQHPTSAAAWMLPVVGETWDGYLNSINADIVQPAHAARALSDARTGPLAEGNVGGGTGMNCYGFKGGTGTASRMVQSGTQSWTVGVLLQANFGSRSELRIQGHPLGRNSAAPNPMETENWFQMDLGGDGSVIPPAATIPAAKATPGAGSVIVVVATDAPLLPDQCRALARRVPLGLARTGTTGSHFSGDIFLAFSTANESGLSSRMGSDTIVTESLEHVAWGSIDPFFAAVVEATEEAVVNALVAARDTVGRSGHTSFALPHGEISAAFGG
;
A
#
# COMPACT_ATOMS: atom_id res chain seq x y z
N MET A 1 3.24 22.07 18.97
CA MET A 1 4.37 22.54 18.13
C MET A 1 5.22 21.31 17.88
N PHE A 2 4.99 20.63 16.74
CA PHE A 2 5.64 19.35 16.47
C PHE A 2 7.02 19.61 15.88
N ASN A 3 8.04 19.10 16.56
CA ASN A 3 9.42 19.20 16.12
C ASN A 3 9.59 18.27 14.93
N VAL A 4 9.69 18.82 13.72
CA VAL A 4 10.08 18.05 12.53
C VAL A 4 11.60 17.93 12.61
N GLU A 5 12.09 16.87 13.26
CA GLU A 5 13.49 16.51 13.13
C GLU A 5 13.76 16.17 11.66
N HIS A 6 14.47 17.07 10.97
CA HIS A 6 15.07 16.80 9.67
C HIS A 6 16.17 15.75 9.82
N THR A 7 15.74 14.49 9.95
CA THR A 7 16.63 13.34 9.80
C THR A 7 17.03 13.22 8.33
N THR A 8 18.32 13.02 8.06
CA THR A 8 18.85 12.65 6.74
C THR A 8 17.95 11.56 6.14
N PRO A 9 17.58 11.63 4.84
CA PRO A 9 16.76 10.60 4.22
C PRO A 9 17.40 9.23 4.46
N ALA A 10 16.64 8.29 4.99
CA ALA A 10 17.12 6.93 5.16
C ALA A 10 17.56 6.38 3.78
N PRO A 11 18.63 5.57 3.71
CA PRO A 11 19.01 4.94 2.45
C PRO A 11 17.84 4.09 1.94
N ARG A 12 17.72 3.95 0.63
CA ARG A 12 16.80 3.00 -0.03
C ARG A 12 17.55 1.75 -0.44
N ALA A 13 16.85 0.68 -0.82
CA ALA A 13 17.46 -0.62 -1.05
C ALA A 13 18.61 -0.60 -2.08
N ARG A 14 18.44 0.13 -3.20
CA ARG A 14 19.51 0.33 -4.20
C ARG A 14 20.76 1.02 -3.63
N ALA A 15 20.60 1.95 -2.69
CA ALA A 15 21.72 2.65 -2.05
C ALA A 15 22.52 1.73 -1.10
N LEU A 16 21.93 0.61 -0.67
CA LEU A 16 22.58 -0.46 0.09
C LEU A 16 23.17 -1.56 -0.82
N GLY A 17 23.22 -1.33 -2.13
CA GLY A 17 23.84 -2.25 -3.10
C GLY A 17 22.92 -3.37 -3.61
N VAL A 18 21.64 -3.40 -3.22
CA VAL A 18 20.71 -4.44 -3.71
C VAL A 18 20.49 -4.25 -5.22
N PRO A 19 20.82 -5.26 -6.06
CA PRO A 19 20.64 -5.15 -7.50
C PRO A 19 19.17 -5.41 -7.84
N PHE A 20 18.49 -4.46 -8.48
CA PHE A 20 17.15 -4.69 -9.02
C PHE A 20 17.15 -4.45 -10.53
N ASP A 21 16.44 -5.31 -11.25
CA ASP A 21 16.19 -5.16 -12.68
C ASP A 21 15.42 -3.88 -12.99
N GLY A 22 15.48 -3.47 -14.26
CA GLY A 22 14.77 -2.33 -14.81
C GLY A 22 15.34 -0.97 -14.40
N THR A 23 14.92 0.06 -15.15
CA THR A 23 15.35 1.44 -14.92
C THR A 23 14.25 2.19 -14.18
N PRO A 24 14.49 2.70 -12.97
CA PRO A 24 13.49 3.49 -12.25
C PRO A 24 13.31 4.89 -12.86
N GLY A 25 12.17 5.51 -12.55
CA GLY A 25 11.97 6.94 -12.76
C GLY A 25 12.83 7.79 -11.80
N PRO A 26 12.81 9.13 -11.94
CA PRO A 26 13.70 10.03 -11.19
C PRO A 26 13.55 9.93 -9.68
N TRP A 27 12.36 9.64 -9.17
CA TRP A 27 12.11 9.47 -7.74
C TRP A 27 12.12 8.00 -7.31
N ASN A 28 12.09 7.08 -8.27
CA ASN A 28 11.84 5.66 -8.05
C ASN A 28 10.63 5.47 -7.14
N ALA A 29 9.50 6.08 -7.51
CA ALA A 29 8.28 6.15 -6.72
C ALA A 29 7.04 6.21 -7.62
N ILE A 30 5.87 5.91 -7.06
CA ILE A 30 4.60 5.96 -7.81
C ILE A 30 4.32 7.35 -8.42
N THR A 31 4.84 8.40 -7.78
CA THR A 31 4.78 9.80 -8.22
C THR A 31 5.64 10.13 -9.43
N ASP A 32 6.43 9.17 -9.94
CA ASP A 32 7.05 9.29 -11.26
C ASP A 32 6.00 9.25 -12.38
N VAL A 33 4.79 8.71 -12.12
CA VAL A 33 3.66 8.83 -13.04
C VAL A 33 3.20 10.29 -13.08
N PRO A 34 3.24 10.97 -14.25
CA PRO A 34 2.99 12.40 -14.35
C PRO A 34 1.64 12.83 -13.78
N GLY A 35 1.66 13.86 -12.93
CA GLY A 35 0.46 14.46 -12.33
C GLY A 35 -0.11 13.71 -11.13
N LEU A 36 0.38 12.51 -10.80
CA LEU A 36 -0.03 11.76 -9.62
C LEU A 36 0.52 12.42 -8.35
N GLU A 37 -0.32 12.52 -7.31
CA GLU A 37 0.05 13.07 -6.00
C GLU A 37 -0.19 12.05 -4.88
N VAL A 38 0.69 12.03 -3.88
CA VAL A 38 0.55 11.21 -2.67
C VAL A 38 0.70 12.08 -1.43
N GLY A 39 -0.16 11.86 -0.44
CA GLY A 39 -0.13 12.54 0.84
C GLY A 39 -0.27 11.60 2.02
N TYR A 40 0.17 12.06 3.18
CA TYR A 40 0.20 11.24 4.39
C TYR A 40 -0.35 12.00 5.58
N VAL A 41 -1.03 11.26 6.45
CA VAL A 41 -1.15 11.58 7.86
C VAL A 41 -0.53 10.44 8.64
N THR A 42 0.56 10.73 9.36
CA THR A 42 1.23 9.79 10.27
C THR A 42 0.84 10.13 11.70
N ILE A 43 0.31 9.17 12.46
CA ILE A 43 -0.10 9.32 13.86
C ILE A 43 0.77 8.40 14.72
N SER A 44 1.64 9.03 15.51
CA SER A 44 2.48 8.36 16.51
C SER A 44 2.35 9.09 17.84
N SER A 45 1.70 8.46 18.81
CA SER A 45 1.52 9.00 20.17
C SER A 45 1.48 7.87 21.19
N ASP A 46 1.90 8.14 22.43
CA ASP A 46 1.78 7.21 23.56
C ASP A 46 0.67 7.61 24.54
N SER A 47 0.00 8.74 24.30
CA SER A 47 -1.07 9.27 25.16
C SER A 47 -2.19 9.91 24.31
N PRO A 48 -3.48 9.77 24.72
CA PRO A 48 -3.97 9.00 25.87
C PRO A 48 -3.92 7.48 25.67
N VAL A 49 -3.74 7.02 24.43
CA VAL A 49 -3.53 5.61 24.07
C VAL A 49 -2.36 5.52 23.10
N THR A 50 -1.70 4.37 23.04
CA THR A 50 -0.61 4.15 22.07
C THR A 50 -1.19 4.05 20.66
N ALA A 51 -0.88 5.04 19.84
CA ALA A 51 -1.24 5.15 18.44
C ALA A 51 0.00 4.97 17.57
N ARG A 52 -0.08 4.07 16.58
CA ARG A 52 0.93 3.85 15.53
C ARG A 52 0.18 3.59 14.24
N THR A 53 -0.45 4.60 13.67
CA THR A 53 -1.37 4.42 12.54
C THR A 53 -1.42 5.68 11.68
N GLY A 54 -2.29 5.73 10.69
CA GLY A 54 -2.43 6.91 9.85
C GLY A 54 -3.21 6.64 8.58
N VAL A 55 -3.06 7.57 7.63
CA VAL A 55 -3.71 7.49 6.31
C VAL A 55 -2.68 7.84 5.24
N THR A 56 -2.61 7.02 4.20
CA THR A 56 -1.93 7.35 2.94
C THR A 56 -3.01 7.65 1.90
N ALA A 57 -2.93 8.80 1.23
CA ALA A 57 -3.87 9.20 0.19
C ALA A 57 -3.15 9.29 -1.16
N ILE A 58 -3.80 8.85 -2.23
CA ILE A 58 -3.29 8.86 -3.61
C ILE A 58 -4.34 9.52 -4.49
N LEU A 59 -3.92 10.54 -5.23
CA LEU A 59 -4.75 11.26 -6.20
C LEU A 59 -4.24 10.92 -7.61
N PRO A 60 -4.95 10.06 -8.36
CA PRO A 60 -4.48 9.54 -9.66
C PRO A 60 -4.04 10.61 -10.65
N ARG A 61 -4.72 11.77 -10.68
CA ARG A 61 -4.45 12.88 -11.61
C ARG A 61 -4.14 14.20 -10.89
N GLY A 62 -3.82 14.12 -9.61
CA GLY A 62 -3.63 15.26 -8.71
C GLY A 62 -4.94 15.84 -8.19
N ARG A 63 -4.85 16.68 -7.16
CA ARG A 63 -5.99 17.26 -6.43
C ARG A 63 -7.01 17.95 -7.32
N GLU A 64 -6.58 18.76 -8.29
CA GLU A 64 -7.49 19.55 -9.14
C GLU A 64 -8.43 18.66 -9.98
N ARG A 65 -8.05 17.39 -10.18
CA ARG A 65 -8.74 16.43 -11.05
C ARG A 65 -9.10 15.15 -10.30
N ALA A 66 -9.33 15.22 -8.99
CA ALA A 66 -9.60 14.06 -8.16
C ALA A 66 -10.87 13.27 -8.56
N GLY A 67 -11.84 13.94 -9.19
CA GLY A 67 -13.06 13.33 -9.72
C GLY A 67 -12.98 12.90 -11.19
N SER A 68 -11.81 13.00 -11.83
CA SER A 68 -11.63 12.61 -13.24
C SER A 68 -11.37 11.10 -13.34
N PRO A 69 -12.08 10.39 -14.23
CA PRO A 69 -11.99 8.94 -14.31
C PRO A 69 -10.63 8.44 -14.80
N CYS A 70 -10.25 7.26 -14.33
CA CYS A 70 -9.11 6.49 -14.79
C CYS A 70 -9.57 5.07 -15.15
N ALA A 71 -8.97 4.49 -16.19
CA ALA A 71 -9.13 3.06 -16.45
C ALA A 71 -8.50 2.30 -15.30
N ALA A 72 -9.22 1.36 -14.70
CA ALA A 72 -8.74 0.64 -13.53
C ALA A 72 -9.17 -0.83 -13.51
N GLY A 73 -8.44 -1.63 -12.75
CA GLY A 73 -8.76 -3.04 -12.53
C GLY A 73 -8.19 -3.54 -11.21
N VAL A 74 -8.92 -4.47 -10.59
CA VAL A 74 -8.58 -5.09 -9.30
C VAL A 74 -8.18 -6.54 -9.51
N ALA A 75 -7.21 -7.02 -8.74
CA ALA A 75 -6.90 -8.43 -8.58
C ALA A 75 -6.77 -8.77 -7.08
N VAL A 76 -7.28 -9.94 -6.69
CA VAL A 76 -7.22 -10.44 -5.31
C VAL A 76 -6.46 -11.75 -5.34
N LEU A 77 -5.34 -11.83 -4.61
CA LEU A 77 -4.64 -13.10 -4.38
C LEU A 77 -5.27 -13.84 -3.20
N ASN A 78 -5.49 -13.14 -2.08
CA ASN A 78 -6.19 -13.68 -0.92
C ASN A 78 -7.08 -12.60 -0.31
N GLY A 79 -8.38 -12.88 -0.15
CA GLY A 79 -9.41 -11.87 0.15
C GLY A 79 -9.64 -11.60 1.63
N ASN A 80 -8.69 -11.89 2.51
CA ASN A 80 -8.83 -11.65 3.95
C ASN A 80 -8.51 -10.19 4.32
N GLY A 81 -9.25 -9.25 3.72
CA GLY A 81 -9.07 -7.81 3.89
C GLY A 81 -10.10 -7.01 3.10
N GLU A 82 -10.04 -5.68 3.18
CA GLU A 82 -11.02 -4.78 2.58
C GLU A 82 -10.40 -3.82 1.54
N LEU A 83 -11.17 -3.54 0.48
CA LEU A 83 -10.90 -2.48 -0.49
C LEU A 83 -12.25 -1.96 -1.02
N THR A 84 -12.74 -0.86 -0.43
CA THR A 84 -14.03 -0.28 -0.84
C THR A 84 -13.99 0.24 -2.27
N GLY A 85 -15.16 0.51 -2.87
CA GLY A 85 -15.28 1.03 -4.23
C GLY A 85 -14.93 0.02 -5.34
N ARG A 86 -14.31 -1.13 -5.01
CA ARG A 86 -13.93 -2.18 -5.98
C ARG A 86 -15.09 -2.68 -6.83
N SER A 87 -16.32 -2.73 -6.31
CA SER A 87 -17.47 -3.26 -7.05
C SER A 87 -17.75 -2.46 -8.33
N TRP A 88 -17.58 -1.14 -8.29
CA TRP A 88 -17.75 -0.30 -9.48
C TRP A 88 -16.59 -0.41 -10.45
N ILE A 89 -15.37 -0.57 -9.93
CA ILE A 89 -14.19 -0.85 -10.76
C ILE A 89 -14.34 -2.19 -11.47
N GLU A 90 -14.85 -3.21 -10.79
CA GLU A 90 -15.05 -4.54 -11.37
C GLU A 90 -16.14 -4.55 -12.46
N GLU A 91 -17.21 -3.78 -12.26
CA GLU A 91 -18.35 -3.66 -13.18
C GLU A 91 -18.02 -2.79 -14.41
N SER A 92 -17.47 -1.59 -14.19
CA SER A 92 -17.34 -0.55 -15.22
C SER A 92 -15.90 -0.30 -15.66
N GLY A 93 -14.91 -0.82 -14.93
CA GLY A 93 -13.51 -0.54 -15.21
C GLY A 93 -13.06 0.88 -14.86
N GLN A 94 -13.86 1.61 -14.09
CA GLN A 94 -13.67 3.03 -13.83
C GLN A 94 -13.26 3.28 -12.37
N LEU A 95 -12.15 4.00 -12.18
CA LEU A 95 -11.77 4.63 -10.90
C LEU A 95 -12.07 6.12 -10.99
N GLN A 96 -13.02 6.62 -10.19
CA GLN A 96 -13.47 8.02 -10.20
C GLN A 96 -13.52 8.63 -8.79
N ALA A 97 -12.53 8.32 -7.97
CA ALA A 97 -12.36 8.89 -6.64
C ALA A 97 -10.87 8.77 -6.21
N PRO A 98 -10.44 9.55 -5.21
CA PRO A 98 -9.16 9.31 -4.55
C PRO A 98 -9.08 7.89 -3.98
N ILE A 99 -7.85 7.39 -3.88
CA ILE A 99 -7.54 6.14 -3.18
C ILE A 99 -6.97 6.51 -1.80
N ALA A 100 -7.38 5.79 -0.76
CA ALA A 100 -6.77 5.90 0.56
C ALA A 100 -6.40 4.51 1.11
N ILE A 101 -5.34 4.45 1.91
CA ILE A 101 -4.88 3.24 2.59
C ILE A 101 -4.69 3.56 4.08
N THR A 102 -5.27 2.74 4.95
CA THR A 102 -5.30 2.96 6.41
C THR A 102 -5.26 1.62 7.17
N ASN A 103 -5.61 1.62 8.46
CA ASN A 103 -5.81 0.40 9.24
C ASN A 103 -7.22 -0.20 9.09
N SER A 104 -7.36 -1.48 9.41
CA SER A 104 -8.60 -2.25 9.22
C SER A 104 -9.84 -1.61 9.85
N HIS A 105 -9.74 -1.05 11.05
CA HIS A 105 -10.89 -0.50 11.78
C HIS A 105 -11.19 0.96 11.41
N ALA A 106 -10.33 1.58 10.60
CA ALA A 106 -10.47 2.96 10.17
C ALA A 106 -11.03 3.12 8.75
N VAL A 107 -11.28 2.03 8.01
CA VAL A 107 -11.80 2.06 6.62
C VAL A 107 -13.03 2.96 6.52
N GLY A 108 -14.02 2.78 7.39
CA GLY A 108 -15.26 3.57 7.37
C GLY A 108 -15.05 5.06 7.69
N ALA A 109 -14.14 5.39 8.61
CA ALA A 109 -13.81 6.77 8.95
C ALA A 109 -13.09 7.48 7.79
N VAL A 110 -12.14 6.79 7.16
CA VAL A 110 -11.39 7.29 6.02
C VAL A 110 -12.29 7.45 4.79
N HIS A 111 -13.19 6.49 4.52
CA HIS A 111 -14.18 6.60 3.46
C HIS A 111 -15.02 7.86 3.59
N ARG A 112 -15.58 8.12 4.79
CA ARG A 112 -16.33 9.35 5.08
C ARG A 112 -15.49 10.61 4.88
N GLY A 113 -14.20 10.56 5.21
CA GLY A 113 -13.28 11.67 5.01
C GLY A 113 -13.00 11.98 3.54
N VAL A 114 -12.90 10.94 2.69
CA VAL A 114 -12.80 11.11 1.23
C VAL A 114 -14.09 11.74 0.68
N ASP A 115 -15.26 11.24 1.09
CA ASP A 115 -16.55 11.80 0.67
C ASP A 115 -16.66 13.29 1.05
N ALA A 116 -16.33 13.63 2.29
CA ALA A 116 -16.39 15.01 2.78
C ALA A 116 -15.43 15.92 2.00
N TRP A 117 -14.20 15.47 1.75
CA TRP A 117 -13.21 16.23 0.99
C TRP A 117 -13.65 16.43 -0.47
N MET A 118 -14.18 15.39 -1.12
CA MET A 118 -14.70 15.50 -2.48
C MET A 118 -15.92 16.43 -2.57
N ALA A 119 -16.82 16.40 -1.58
CA ALA A 119 -17.97 17.30 -1.54
C ALA A 119 -17.57 18.77 -1.41
N GLU A 120 -16.49 19.05 -0.67
CA GLU A 120 -15.96 20.40 -0.49
C GLU A 120 -15.16 20.87 -1.72
N GLN A 121 -14.24 20.05 -2.23
CA GLN A 121 -13.28 20.45 -3.27
C GLN A 121 -13.82 20.21 -4.69
N HIS A 122 -14.72 19.24 -4.88
CA HIS A 122 -15.27 18.84 -6.18
C HIS A 122 -16.81 18.66 -6.13
N PRO A 123 -17.57 19.71 -5.77
CA PRO A 123 -19.02 19.61 -5.55
C PRO A 123 -19.79 19.11 -6.79
N THR A 124 -19.29 19.37 -8.00
CA THR A 124 -19.90 18.84 -9.24
C THR A 124 -19.74 17.32 -9.34
N SER A 125 -18.57 16.77 -9.00
CA SER A 125 -18.38 15.31 -8.97
C SER A 125 -19.17 14.67 -7.83
N ALA A 126 -19.23 15.34 -6.68
CA ALA A 126 -19.96 14.88 -5.50
C ALA A 126 -21.49 15.08 -5.57
N ALA A 127 -22.01 15.68 -6.65
CA ALA A 127 -23.45 15.79 -6.88
C ALA A 127 -24.11 14.45 -7.25
N ALA A 128 -23.31 13.47 -7.70
CA ALA A 128 -23.72 12.08 -7.88
C ALA A 128 -23.26 11.22 -6.69
N TRP A 129 -23.63 9.93 -6.67
CA TRP A 129 -23.06 9.00 -5.69
C TRP A 129 -21.56 8.84 -5.91
N MET A 130 -20.80 8.86 -4.81
CA MET A 130 -19.36 8.58 -4.83
C MET A 130 -19.11 7.20 -4.22
N LEU A 131 -18.11 6.51 -4.75
CA LEU A 131 -17.65 5.21 -4.25
C LEU A 131 -16.14 5.28 -3.95
N PRO A 132 -15.72 5.97 -2.88
CA PRO A 132 -14.34 6.04 -2.45
C PRO A 132 -13.64 4.68 -2.39
N VAL A 133 -12.36 4.67 -2.75
CA VAL A 133 -11.54 3.47 -2.73
C VAL A 133 -10.62 3.50 -1.50
N VAL A 134 -10.97 2.71 -0.49
CA VAL A 134 -10.24 2.66 0.78
C VAL A 134 -9.80 1.24 1.04
N GLY A 135 -8.48 1.02 0.98
CA GLY A 135 -7.85 -0.25 1.33
C GLY A 135 -7.29 -0.23 2.74
N GLU A 136 -7.01 -1.41 3.29
CA GLU A 136 -6.47 -1.53 4.64
C GLU A 136 -5.45 -2.64 4.82
N THR A 137 -4.65 -2.50 5.87
CA THR A 137 -3.95 -3.62 6.51
C THR A 137 -4.05 -3.51 8.03
N TRP A 138 -3.84 -4.60 8.77
CA TRP A 138 -4.05 -4.62 10.22
C TRP A 138 -2.80 -4.23 11.04
N ASP A 139 -2.85 -3.11 11.79
CA ASP A 139 -1.75 -2.63 12.65
C ASP A 139 -1.88 -2.95 14.15
N GLY A 140 -2.84 -3.79 14.55
CA GLY A 140 -3.20 -3.98 15.97
C GLY A 140 -2.11 -4.57 16.88
N TYR A 141 -1.02 -5.10 16.31
CA TYR A 141 0.17 -5.50 17.07
C TYR A 141 0.85 -4.28 17.71
N LEU A 142 1.06 -3.20 16.95
CA LEU A 142 1.73 -1.98 17.43
C LEU A 142 0.75 -0.87 17.82
N ASN A 143 -0.42 -0.83 17.19
CA ASN A 143 -1.41 0.22 17.33
C ASN A 143 -2.58 -0.22 18.21
N SER A 144 -3.13 0.69 19.02
CA SER A 144 -4.41 0.47 19.71
C SER A 144 -5.56 0.55 18.69
N ILE A 145 -5.67 -0.44 17.79
CA ILE A 145 -6.54 -0.38 16.60
C ILE A 145 -8.04 -0.23 16.90
N ASN A 146 -8.47 -0.67 18.09
CA ASN A 146 -9.86 -0.49 18.55
C ASN A 146 -10.13 0.89 19.15
N ALA A 147 -9.10 1.71 19.36
CA ALA A 147 -9.30 3.10 19.75
C ALA A 147 -9.64 3.93 18.52
N ASP A 148 -10.61 4.84 18.66
CA ASP A 148 -11.11 5.71 17.60
C ASP A 148 -10.11 6.84 17.27
N ILE A 149 -8.92 6.47 16.80
CA ILE A 149 -7.77 7.36 16.56
C ILE A 149 -7.86 8.03 15.18
N VAL A 150 -8.16 7.25 14.13
CA VAL A 150 -8.21 7.76 12.76
C VAL A 150 -9.60 8.34 12.47
N GLN A 151 -9.66 9.67 12.42
CA GLN A 151 -10.87 10.42 12.13
C GLN A 151 -10.97 10.84 10.65
N PRO A 152 -12.18 11.15 10.14
CA PRO A 152 -12.39 11.60 8.75
C PRO A 152 -11.49 12.78 8.34
N ALA A 153 -11.23 13.72 9.27
CA ALA A 153 -10.37 14.87 9.04
C ALA A 153 -8.91 14.48 8.70
N HIS A 154 -8.43 13.32 9.16
CA HIS A 154 -7.10 12.83 8.81
C HIS A 154 -7.03 12.42 7.33
N ALA A 155 -8.08 11.83 6.78
CA ALA A 155 -8.13 11.51 5.35
C ALA A 155 -8.22 12.78 4.49
N ALA A 156 -9.08 13.73 4.86
CA ALA A 156 -9.19 15.02 4.17
C ALA A 156 -7.86 15.79 4.19
N ARG A 157 -7.12 15.77 5.31
CA ARG A 157 -5.78 16.36 5.40
C ARG A 157 -4.77 15.61 4.52
N ALA A 158 -4.75 14.28 4.54
CA ALA A 158 -3.85 13.51 3.69
C ALA A 158 -4.06 13.83 2.20
N LEU A 159 -5.32 13.99 1.76
CA LEU A 159 -5.66 14.43 0.41
C LEU A 159 -5.19 15.87 0.14
N SER A 160 -5.42 16.77 1.08
CA SER A 160 -5.03 18.19 0.95
C SER A 160 -3.52 18.44 1.00
N ASP A 161 -2.74 17.53 1.58
CA ASP A 161 -1.28 17.65 1.67
C ASP A 161 -0.55 16.85 0.56
N ALA A 162 -1.30 16.16 -0.29
CA ALA A 162 -0.77 15.27 -1.32
C ALA A 162 0.06 16.02 -2.37
N ARG A 163 1.20 15.47 -2.78
CA ARG A 163 2.09 16.12 -3.74
C ARG A 163 2.82 15.12 -4.60
N THR A 164 3.33 15.59 -5.75
CA THR A 164 4.31 14.85 -6.55
C THR A 164 5.70 14.93 -5.93
N GLY A 165 6.68 14.28 -6.54
CA GLY A 165 8.08 14.25 -6.10
C GLY A 165 8.42 13.07 -5.20
N PRO A 166 9.54 13.12 -4.46
CA PRO A 166 10.00 12.01 -3.63
C PRO A 166 9.04 11.76 -2.45
N LEU A 167 8.88 10.48 -2.11
CA LEU A 167 7.99 10.01 -1.05
C LEU A 167 8.76 9.50 0.16
N ALA A 168 8.18 9.71 1.35
CA ALA A 168 8.64 9.05 2.55
C ALA A 168 8.16 7.58 2.56
N GLU A 169 8.99 6.69 3.10
CA GLU A 169 8.74 5.25 3.17
C GLU A 169 8.93 4.75 4.62
N GLY A 170 8.58 3.49 4.88
CA GLY A 170 8.63 2.88 6.20
C GLY A 170 7.44 3.32 7.08
N ASN A 171 7.72 3.91 8.23
CA ASN A 171 6.75 4.17 9.30
C ASN A 171 5.91 5.45 9.06
N VAL A 172 5.25 5.56 7.91
CA VAL A 172 4.48 6.76 7.53
C VAL A 172 3.09 6.41 7.02
N GLY A 173 2.16 7.37 7.11
CA GLY A 173 0.80 7.22 6.60
C GLY A 173 0.06 6.02 7.22
N GLY A 174 -0.68 5.28 6.40
CA GLY A 174 -1.30 4.03 6.84
C GLY A 174 -0.26 2.96 7.23
N GLY A 175 0.98 3.04 6.71
CA GLY A 175 2.08 2.11 7.01
C GLY A 175 2.69 2.23 8.41
N THR A 176 2.28 3.23 9.20
CA THR A 176 2.94 3.59 10.47
C THR A 176 3.11 2.40 11.42
N GLY A 177 2.05 1.61 11.67
CA GLY A 177 2.06 0.48 12.61
C GLY A 177 2.26 -0.90 11.98
N MET A 178 2.63 -0.96 10.71
CA MET A 178 2.67 -2.21 9.96
C MET A 178 3.96 -3.00 10.15
N ASN A 179 3.89 -4.31 9.94
CA ASN A 179 4.96 -5.30 10.15
C ASN A 179 5.09 -6.21 8.93
N CYS A 180 6.30 -6.43 8.42
CA CYS A 180 6.51 -7.25 7.22
C CYS A 180 7.64 -8.25 7.46
N TYR A 181 7.39 -9.53 7.17
CA TYR A 181 8.33 -10.62 7.42
C TYR A 181 8.87 -10.66 8.86
N GLY A 182 8.02 -10.36 9.84
CA GLY A 182 8.41 -10.26 11.25
C GLY A 182 9.36 -9.11 11.59
N PHE A 183 9.70 -8.24 10.63
CA PHE A 183 10.35 -6.95 10.87
C PHE A 183 9.30 -5.83 10.91
N LYS A 184 9.74 -4.62 11.24
CA LYS A 184 8.96 -3.44 10.96
C LYS A 184 8.73 -3.32 9.44
N GLY A 185 7.47 -3.15 9.05
CA GLY A 185 7.03 -2.91 7.67
C GLY A 185 6.56 -1.46 7.49
N GLY A 186 5.63 -1.26 6.56
CA GLY A 186 5.02 0.05 6.32
C GLY A 186 4.86 0.39 4.85
N THR A 187 4.98 1.68 4.52
CA THR A 187 4.81 2.17 3.15
C THR A 187 6.08 1.96 2.34
N GLY A 188 5.96 1.40 1.15
CA GLY A 188 7.06 1.29 0.18
C GLY A 188 6.61 1.72 -1.19
N THR A 189 7.55 2.21 -1.99
CA THR A 189 7.27 2.60 -3.38
C THR A 189 8.46 2.28 -4.28
N ALA A 190 8.19 2.14 -5.57
CA ALA A 190 9.20 2.04 -6.63
C ALA A 190 8.55 2.41 -7.96
N SER A 191 9.36 2.60 -9.00
CA SER A 191 8.86 2.77 -10.37
C SER A 191 9.77 2.14 -11.40
N ARG A 192 9.27 1.99 -12.62
CA ARG A 192 10.01 1.53 -13.79
C ARG A 192 9.60 2.34 -15.01
N MET A 193 10.60 2.71 -15.80
CA MET A 193 10.41 3.29 -17.12
C MET A 193 10.25 2.16 -18.15
N VAL A 194 9.21 2.23 -18.96
CA VAL A 194 8.95 1.34 -20.08
C VAL A 194 9.19 2.11 -21.37
N GLN A 195 10.26 1.77 -22.10
CA GLN A 195 10.65 2.45 -23.33
C GLN A 195 10.28 1.65 -24.58
N SER A 196 9.79 2.34 -25.61
CA SER A 196 9.55 1.79 -26.94
C SER A 196 9.90 2.84 -28.00
N GLY A 197 11.08 2.71 -28.61
CA GLY A 197 11.59 3.70 -29.56
C GLY A 197 11.72 5.08 -28.91
N THR A 198 10.97 6.06 -29.40
CA THR A 198 10.94 7.43 -28.86
C THR A 198 9.86 7.64 -27.79
N GLN A 199 8.97 6.66 -27.59
CA GLN A 199 7.94 6.72 -26.56
C GLN A 199 8.49 6.12 -25.26
N SER A 200 8.09 6.72 -24.15
CA SER A 200 8.39 6.21 -22.82
C SER A 200 7.17 6.39 -21.94
N TRP A 201 6.90 5.37 -21.15
CA TRP A 201 5.88 5.37 -20.11
C TRP A 201 6.50 5.02 -18.77
N THR A 202 5.75 5.23 -17.71
CA THR A 202 6.12 4.91 -16.34
C THR A 202 5.13 3.91 -15.77
N VAL A 203 5.63 2.92 -15.05
CA VAL A 203 4.85 2.09 -14.13
C VAL A 203 5.33 2.40 -12.72
N GLY A 204 4.45 2.96 -11.91
CA GLY A 204 4.69 3.26 -10.51
C GLY A 204 3.97 2.28 -9.59
N VAL A 205 4.59 1.92 -8.47
CA VAL A 205 3.99 1.06 -7.44
C VAL A 205 4.11 1.74 -6.08
N LEU A 206 3.02 1.76 -5.31
CA LEU A 206 3.02 2.06 -3.90
C LEU A 206 2.30 0.94 -3.16
N LEU A 207 2.86 0.50 -2.04
CA LEU A 207 2.25 -0.53 -1.21
C LEU A 207 2.29 -0.19 0.28
N GLN A 208 1.40 -0.84 1.02
CA GLN A 208 1.41 -0.91 2.47
C GLN A 208 1.74 -2.35 2.87
N ALA A 209 3.02 -2.62 3.17
CA ALA A 209 3.53 -3.93 3.51
C ALA A 209 3.24 -4.28 4.97
N ASN A 210 2.35 -5.25 5.17
CA ASN A 210 2.03 -5.81 6.48
C ASN A 210 1.95 -7.35 6.44
N PHE A 211 2.81 -8.06 5.72
CA PHE A 211 2.63 -9.49 5.40
C PHE A 211 3.93 -10.30 5.53
N GLY A 212 3.79 -11.63 5.43
CA GLY A 212 4.92 -12.56 5.30
C GLY A 212 5.57 -12.96 6.63
N SER A 213 6.09 -14.19 6.71
CA SER A 213 6.76 -14.70 7.91
C SER A 213 8.27 -14.44 7.87
N ARG A 214 8.94 -14.28 9.01
CA ARG A 214 10.40 -14.04 9.02
C ARG A 214 11.19 -15.05 8.21
N SER A 215 10.77 -16.32 8.23
CA SER A 215 11.44 -17.40 7.51
C SER A 215 11.30 -17.35 5.98
N GLU A 216 10.35 -16.56 5.46
CA GLU A 216 10.09 -16.42 4.02
C GLU A 216 11.00 -15.39 3.36
N LEU A 217 11.38 -14.32 4.08
CA LEU A 217 12.01 -13.15 3.46
C LEU A 217 13.25 -13.54 2.65
N ARG A 218 13.17 -13.19 1.37
CA ARG A 218 14.25 -13.20 0.40
C ARG A 218 14.43 -11.80 -0.16
N ILE A 219 15.69 -11.41 -0.36
CA ILE A 219 16.04 -10.23 -1.13
C ILE A 219 17.01 -10.70 -2.20
N GLN A 220 16.66 -10.56 -3.48
CA GLN A 220 17.47 -11.06 -4.60
C GLN A 220 17.98 -12.50 -4.40
N GLY A 221 17.10 -13.37 -3.87
CA GLY A 221 17.40 -14.78 -3.57
C GLY A 221 18.09 -15.04 -2.22
N HIS A 222 18.74 -14.04 -1.60
CA HIS A 222 19.38 -14.17 -0.28
C HIS A 222 18.33 -14.34 0.81
N PRO A 223 18.38 -15.38 1.66
CA PRO A 223 17.37 -15.67 2.68
C PRO A 223 17.57 -14.82 3.95
N LEU A 224 17.56 -13.49 3.80
CA LEU A 224 17.93 -12.55 4.86
C LEU A 224 17.05 -12.65 6.10
N GLY A 225 15.78 -13.06 5.97
CA GLY A 225 14.95 -13.27 7.15
C GLY A 225 15.41 -14.40 8.05
N ARG A 226 15.85 -15.54 7.47
CA ARG A 226 16.35 -16.70 8.23
C ARG A 226 17.71 -16.46 8.86
N ASN A 227 18.52 -15.64 8.19
CA ASN A 227 19.90 -15.38 8.59
C ASN A 227 20.01 -14.17 9.54
N SER A 228 18.92 -13.43 9.75
CA SER A 228 18.95 -12.22 10.57
C SER A 228 19.09 -12.54 12.05
N ALA A 229 19.93 -11.76 12.73
CA ALA A 229 20.07 -11.79 14.18
C ALA A 229 19.08 -10.85 14.89
N ALA A 230 18.34 -10.02 14.15
CA ALA A 230 17.38 -9.09 14.71
C ALA A 230 16.25 -9.84 15.44
N PRO A 231 15.87 -9.43 16.67
CA PRO A 231 14.79 -10.08 17.41
C PRO A 231 13.46 -10.08 16.63
N ASN A 232 12.62 -11.07 16.94
CA ASN A 232 11.30 -11.25 16.33
C ASN A 232 10.24 -11.64 17.38
N PRO A 233 9.97 -10.77 18.36
CA PRO A 233 9.01 -11.06 19.43
C PRO A 233 7.60 -11.35 18.88
N MET A 234 7.24 -10.80 17.72
CA MET A 234 5.94 -11.02 17.07
C MET A 234 5.67 -12.51 16.74
N GLU A 235 6.70 -13.28 16.39
CA GLU A 235 6.55 -14.72 16.09
C GLU A 235 7.03 -15.64 17.24
N THR A 236 7.87 -15.12 18.16
CA THR A 236 8.45 -15.91 19.25
C THR A 236 7.71 -15.80 20.58
N GLU A 237 6.98 -14.71 20.83
CA GLU A 237 6.24 -14.49 22.08
C GLU A 237 4.76 -14.92 21.97
N ASN A 238 4.07 -15.00 23.10
CA ASN A 238 2.66 -15.35 23.21
C ASN A 238 1.74 -14.12 23.29
N TRP A 239 2.15 -12.99 22.69
CA TRP A 239 1.42 -11.72 22.74
C TRP A 239 -0.06 -11.84 22.37
N PHE A 240 -0.38 -12.58 21.31
CA PHE A 240 -1.76 -12.71 20.83
C PHE A 240 -2.65 -13.47 21.82
N GLN A 241 -2.08 -14.46 22.50
CA GLN A 241 -2.77 -15.15 23.58
C GLN A 241 -3.04 -14.21 24.77
N MET A 242 -2.06 -13.36 25.12
CA MET A 242 -2.24 -12.36 26.18
C MET A 242 -3.33 -11.35 25.81
N ASP A 243 -3.36 -10.91 24.56
CA ASP A 243 -4.37 -9.99 24.05
C ASP A 243 -5.79 -10.58 24.03
N LEU A 244 -5.92 -11.88 23.71
CA LEU A 244 -7.20 -12.59 23.74
C LEU A 244 -7.72 -12.84 25.16
N GLY A 245 -6.82 -13.02 26.13
CA GLY A 245 -7.15 -13.34 27.52
C GLY A 245 -7.41 -12.12 28.43
N GLY A 246 -7.80 -10.98 27.85
CA GLY A 246 -7.94 -9.70 28.56
C GLY A 246 -8.60 -9.82 29.94
N ASP A 247 -7.98 -9.17 30.93
CA ASP A 247 -8.36 -9.07 32.37
C ASP A 247 -8.08 -10.26 33.32
N GLY A 248 -7.55 -11.38 32.82
CA GLY A 248 -7.34 -12.55 33.68
C GLY A 248 -8.61 -13.37 33.94
N SER A 249 -9.70 -13.06 33.25
CA SER A 249 -10.81 -14.00 33.07
C SER A 249 -10.32 -15.16 32.21
N VAL A 250 -10.11 -16.27 32.92
CA VAL A 250 -9.95 -17.60 32.35
C VAL A 250 -11.01 -17.79 31.27
N ILE A 251 -10.60 -17.87 30.00
CA ILE A 251 -11.43 -18.49 28.96
C ILE A 251 -11.85 -19.82 29.58
N PRO A 252 -13.15 -20.06 29.83
CA PRO A 252 -13.58 -21.31 30.44
C PRO A 252 -12.97 -22.46 29.61
N PRO A 253 -12.53 -23.56 30.24
CA PRO A 253 -11.91 -24.67 29.52
C PRO A 253 -12.96 -25.35 28.65
N ALA A 254 -13.31 -24.72 27.53
CA ALA A 254 -13.92 -25.37 26.40
C ALA A 254 -12.81 -26.19 25.77
N ALA A 255 -12.94 -27.50 25.99
CA ALA A 255 -12.05 -28.55 25.56
C ALA A 255 -11.39 -28.33 24.19
N THR A 256 -10.14 -28.78 24.08
CA THR A 256 -9.44 -29.15 22.82
C THR A 256 -9.04 -28.06 21.80
N ILE A 257 -9.19 -26.76 22.07
CA ILE A 257 -8.63 -25.73 21.17
C ILE A 257 -7.19 -25.41 21.60
N PRO A 258 -6.16 -25.59 20.73
CA PRO A 258 -4.79 -25.20 21.04
C PRO A 258 -4.72 -23.73 21.45
N ALA A 259 -3.77 -23.37 22.33
CA ALA A 259 -3.54 -21.97 22.71
C ALA A 259 -3.40 -21.11 21.45
N ALA A 260 -4.22 -20.06 21.33
CA ALA A 260 -4.25 -19.19 20.16
C ALA A 260 -2.91 -18.45 20.02
N LYS A 261 -2.11 -18.84 19.03
CA LYS A 261 -0.86 -18.18 18.68
C LYS A 261 -1.07 -17.32 17.44
N ALA A 262 -0.45 -16.14 17.39
CA ALA A 262 -0.33 -15.39 16.15
C ALA A 262 0.27 -16.29 15.06
N THR A 263 -0.39 -16.38 13.91
CA THR A 263 0.10 -17.18 12.80
C THR A 263 1.19 -16.39 12.08
N PRO A 264 2.45 -16.91 11.99
CA PRO A 264 3.49 -16.25 11.22
C PRO A 264 3.03 -15.97 9.78
N GLY A 265 3.33 -14.79 9.28
CA GLY A 265 2.90 -14.33 7.95
C GLY A 265 1.42 -13.95 7.81
N ALA A 266 0.60 -14.03 8.88
CA ALA A 266 -0.67 -13.31 8.91
C ALA A 266 -0.45 -11.79 8.82
N GLY A 267 -1.44 -11.07 8.28
CA GLY A 267 -1.35 -9.64 8.04
C GLY A 267 -2.10 -9.25 6.77
N SER A 268 -1.56 -8.36 5.94
CA SER A 268 -2.13 -7.96 4.64
C SER A 268 -1.11 -7.19 3.79
N VAL A 269 -1.39 -7.02 2.50
CA VAL A 269 -0.76 -6.01 1.66
C VAL A 269 -1.78 -5.41 0.69
N ILE A 270 -1.85 -4.08 0.69
CA ILE A 270 -2.52 -3.32 -0.36
C ILE A 270 -1.45 -2.79 -1.30
N VAL A 271 -1.59 -3.09 -2.60
CA VAL A 271 -0.69 -2.57 -3.65
C VAL A 271 -1.48 -1.76 -4.65
N VAL A 272 -0.99 -0.55 -4.92
CA VAL A 272 -1.52 0.35 -5.95
C VAL A 272 -0.48 0.49 -7.05
N VAL A 273 -0.87 0.14 -8.27
CA VAL A 273 -0.08 0.27 -9.49
C VAL A 273 -0.66 1.42 -10.32
N ALA A 274 0.19 2.33 -10.77
CA ALA A 274 -0.19 3.43 -11.65
C ALA A 274 0.66 3.40 -12.92
N THR A 275 0.09 3.82 -14.05
CA THR A 275 0.86 4.06 -15.27
C THR A 275 0.28 5.20 -16.09
N ASP A 276 1.11 5.89 -16.85
CA ASP A 276 0.71 6.87 -17.86
C ASP A 276 0.53 6.25 -19.26
N ALA A 277 0.73 4.93 -19.40
CA ALA A 277 0.42 4.24 -20.65
C ALA A 277 -1.10 4.18 -20.90
N PRO A 278 -1.56 4.38 -22.15
CA PRO A 278 -2.96 4.23 -22.50
C PRO A 278 -3.38 2.77 -22.34
N LEU A 279 -4.11 2.46 -21.28
CA LEU A 279 -4.59 1.10 -20.99
C LEU A 279 -6.11 1.08 -20.86
N LEU A 280 -6.69 -0.04 -21.30
CA LEU A 280 -8.08 -0.39 -21.05
C LEU A 280 -8.24 -1.00 -19.65
N PRO A 281 -9.46 -1.01 -19.07
CA PRO A 281 -9.70 -1.59 -17.75
C PRO A 281 -9.20 -3.04 -17.57
N ASP A 282 -9.42 -3.90 -18.56
CA ASP A 282 -8.94 -5.29 -18.49
C ASP A 282 -7.41 -5.42 -18.60
N GLN A 283 -6.73 -4.45 -19.21
CA GLN A 283 -5.28 -4.37 -19.20
C GLN A 283 -4.78 -3.92 -17.82
N CYS A 284 -5.44 -2.95 -17.18
CA CYS A 284 -5.18 -2.60 -15.78
C CYS A 284 -5.37 -3.83 -14.87
N ARG A 285 -6.47 -4.56 -15.01
CA ARG A 285 -6.69 -5.84 -14.28
C ARG A 285 -5.57 -6.86 -14.57
N ALA A 286 -5.06 -6.91 -15.80
CA ALA A 286 -3.92 -7.76 -16.14
C ALA A 286 -2.62 -7.32 -15.44
N LEU A 287 -2.34 -6.02 -15.33
CA LEU A 287 -1.24 -5.46 -14.55
C LEU A 287 -1.38 -5.82 -13.06
N ALA A 288 -2.56 -5.63 -12.46
CA ALA A 288 -2.81 -5.98 -11.05
C ALA A 288 -2.50 -7.47 -10.75
N ARG A 289 -2.78 -8.38 -11.71
CA ARG A 289 -2.45 -9.81 -11.61
C ARG A 289 -0.94 -10.13 -11.66
N ARG A 290 -0.07 -9.14 -11.89
CA ARG A 290 1.40 -9.32 -11.86
C ARG A 290 1.99 -9.02 -10.49
N VAL A 291 1.28 -8.27 -9.65
CA VAL A 291 1.72 -7.94 -8.29
C VAL A 291 2.12 -9.19 -7.49
N PRO A 292 1.35 -10.30 -7.48
CA PRO A 292 1.74 -11.53 -6.79
C PRO A 292 3.14 -12.06 -7.15
N LEU A 293 3.55 -11.89 -8.41
CA LEU A 293 4.87 -12.36 -8.85
C LEU A 293 6.00 -11.55 -8.21
N GLY A 294 5.80 -10.23 -8.03
CA GLY A 294 6.75 -9.37 -7.32
C GLY A 294 6.82 -9.68 -5.83
N LEU A 295 5.66 -9.88 -5.18
CA LEU A 295 5.59 -10.31 -3.78
C LEU A 295 6.25 -11.69 -3.56
N ALA A 296 6.04 -12.63 -4.49
CA ALA A 296 6.62 -13.96 -4.42
C ALA A 296 8.16 -13.93 -4.53
N ARG A 297 8.75 -12.95 -5.24
CA ARG A 297 10.21 -12.77 -5.30
C ARG A 297 10.81 -12.38 -3.94
N THR A 298 10.04 -11.70 -3.09
CA THR A 298 10.45 -11.44 -1.69
C THR A 298 10.16 -12.60 -0.75
N GLY A 299 9.56 -13.68 -1.27
CA GLY A 299 9.51 -15.01 -0.65
C GLY A 299 8.18 -15.42 -0.03
N THR A 300 7.17 -14.53 0.02
CA THR A 300 5.87 -14.91 0.61
C THR A 300 5.13 -15.91 -0.26
N THR A 301 4.32 -16.75 0.37
CA THR A 301 3.42 -17.69 -0.31
C THR A 301 1.95 -17.28 -0.24
N GLY A 302 1.63 -16.09 0.31
CA GLY A 302 0.26 -15.64 0.53
C GLY A 302 -0.42 -16.41 1.66
N SER A 303 -0.15 -16.04 2.91
CA SER A 303 -0.76 -16.68 4.09
C SER A 303 -2.29 -16.61 4.01
N HIS A 304 -2.98 -17.63 4.51
CA HIS A 304 -4.45 -17.65 4.58
C HIS A 304 -5.01 -16.42 5.34
N PHE A 305 -4.28 -15.96 6.35
CA PHE A 305 -4.60 -14.78 7.14
C PHE A 305 -3.93 -13.50 6.61
N SER A 306 -3.54 -13.46 5.34
CA SER A 306 -2.98 -12.27 4.66
C SER A 306 -3.97 -11.67 3.67
N GLY A 307 -4.49 -10.46 3.91
CA GLY A 307 -5.32 -9.75 2.92
C GLY A 307 -4.47 -9.18 1.79
N ASP A 308 -4.42 -9.85 0.64
CA ASP A 308 -3.53 -9.50 -0.48
C ASP A 308 -4.37 -9.01 -1.67
N ILE A 309 -4.59 -7.68 -1.72
CA ILE A 309 -5.52 -7.02 -2.67
C ILE A 309 -4.78 -5.92 -3.45
N PHE A 310 -4.97 -5.91 -4.77
CA PHE A 310 -4.21 -5.04 -5.67
C PHE A 310 -5.12 -4.25 -6.60
N LEU A 311 -4.81 -2.97 -6.75
CA LEU A 311 -5.45 -2.07 -7.69
C LEU A 311 -4.41 -1.59 -8.70
N ALA A 312 -4.76 -1.62 -9.99
CA ALA A 312 -3.98 -0.97 -11.03
C ALA A 312 -4.84 0.04 -11.79
N PHE A 313 -4.28 1.18 -12.16
CA PHE A 313 -4.96 2.18 -12.99
C PHE A 313 -4.02 2.86 -13.98
N SER A 314 -4.62 3.43 -15.02
CA SER A 314 -3.96 4.27 -16.02
C SER A 314 -4.42 5.72 -15.91
N THR A 315 -3.49 6.66 -15.92
CA THR A 315 -3.73 8.11 -15.96
C THR A 315 -3.84 8.66 -17.38
N ALA A 316 -3.72 7.83 -18.42
CA ALA A 316 -3.98 8.22 -19.81
C ALA A 316 -5.48 8.44 -20.05
N ASN A 317 -5.88 8.74 -21.30
CA ASN A 317 -7.28 8.87 -21.70
C ASN A 317 -8.12 9.79 -20.79
N GLU A 318 -7.63 10.98 -20.47
CA GLU A 318 -8.24 11.89 -19.48
C GLU A 318 -9.70 12.24 -19.72
N SER A 319 -10.11 12.29 -20.98
CA SER A 319 -11.48 12.62 -21.39
C SER A 319 -12.35 11.39 -21.66
N GLY A 320 -11.85 10.18 -21.37
CA GLY A 320 -12.54 8.92 -21.62
C GLY A 320 -13.10 8.27 -20.35
N LEU A 321 -13.86 7.20 -20.54
CA LEU A 321 -14.56 6.46 -19.49
C LEU A 321 -15.51 7.35 -18.69
N SER A 322 -16.21 8.28 -19.35
CA SER A 322 -17.16 9.11 -18.63
C SER A 322 -18.39 8.30 -18.21
N SER A 323 -18.79 8.46 -16.94
CA SER A 323 -20.01 7.88 -16.40
C SER A 323 -20.80 9.00 -15.74
N ARG A 324 -21.70 9.62 -16.50
CA ARG A 324 -22.51 10.77 -16.06
C ARG A 324 -23.98 10.38 -16.03
N MET A 325 -24.66 10.75 -14.95
CA MET A 325 -26.12 10.63 -14.87
C MET A 325 -26.82 11.63 -15.78
N GLY A 326 -27.99 11.26 -16.30
CA GLY A 326 -28.92 12.21 -16.94
C GLY A 326 -28.60 12.57 -18.38
N SER A 327 -27.93 11.69 -19.13
CA SER A 327 -27.83 11.84 -20.59
C SER A 327 -29.07 11.28 -21.28
N ASP A 328 -29.80 12.14 -22.00
CA ASP A 328 -30.93 11.73 -22.86
C ASP A 328 -30.45 11.15 -24.21
N THR A 329 -29.14 11.10 -24.44
CA THR A 329 -28.53 10.63 -25.69
C THR A 329 -27.42 9.61 -25.43
N ILE A 330 -27.25 8.68 -26.37
CA ILE A 330 -26.12 7.74 -26.36
C ILE A 330 -24.87 8.51 -26.79
N VAL A 331 -23.86 8.56 -25.93
CA VAL A 331 -22.55 9.13 -26.22
C VAL A 331 -21.57 8.01 -26.49
N THR A 332 -20.77 8.13 -27.55
CA THR A 332 -19.67 7.22 -27.85
C THR A 332 -18.33 7.91 -27.60
N GLU A 333 -17.36 7.15 -27.11
CA GLU A 333 -16.01 7.64 -26.83
C GLU A 333 -14.99 6.79 -27.58
N SER A 334 -13.83 7.39 -27.85
CA SER A 334 -12.67 6.70 -28.42
C SER A 334 -11.55 6.71 -27.39
N LEU A 335 -10.95 5.54 -27.16
CA LEU A 335 -9.82 5.36 -26.24
C LEU A 335 -8.61 4.90 -27.04
N GLU A 336 -7.46 5.54 -26.79
CA GLU A 336 -6.18 4.96 -27.19
C GLU A 336 -5.85 3.81 -26.24
N HIS A 337 -5.22 2.76 -26.75
CA HIS A 337 -4.70 1.71 -25.89
C HIS A 337 -3.45 1.04 -26.45
N VAL A 338 -2.58 0.56 -25.56
CA VAL A 338 -1.47 -0.33 -25.89
C VAL A 338 -2.03 -1.61 -26.51
N ALA A 339 -1.48 -2.04 -27.63
CA ALA A 339 -1.86 -3.32 -28.23
C ALA A 339 -1.51 -4.48 -27.29
N TRP A 340 -2.38 -5.49 -27.18
CA TRP A 340 -2.14 -6.64 -26.29
C TRP A 340 -0.81 -7.35 -26.55
N GLY A 341 -0.33 -7.40 -27.79
CA GLY A 341 0.97 -7.98 -28.13
C GLY A 341 2.19 -7.19 -27.63
N SER A 342 1.99 -6.01 -27.06
CA SER A 342 3.05 -5.12 -26.58
C SER A 342 2.99 -4.86 -25.06
N ILE A 343 2.19 -5.64 -24.32
CA ILE A 343 1.94 -5.39 -22.89
C ILE A 343 3.02 -5.96 -21.96
N ASP A 344 3.83 -6.93 -22.41
CA ASP A 344 4.78 -7.65 -21.56
C ASP A 344 5.83 -6.77 -20.84
N PRO A 345 6.39 -5.71 -21.46
CA PRO A 345 7.26 -4.78 -20.75
C PRO A 345 6.60 -4.11 -19.55
N PHE A 346 5.29 -3.84 -19.61
CA PHE A 346 4.53 -3.31 -18.47
C PHE A 346 4.33 -4.36 -17.38
N PHE A 347 4.13 -5.64 -17.76
CA PHE A 347 4.08 -6.71 -16.78
C PHE A 347 5.40 -6.88 -16.03
N ALA A 348 6.52 -6.90 -16.75
CA ALA A 348 7.86 -6.94 -16.13
C ALA A 348 8.06 -5.77 -15.17
N ALA A 349 7.73 -4.56 -15.62
CA ALA A 349 7.80 -3.34 -14.81
C ALA A 349 6.99 -3.41 -13.52
N VAL A 350 5.77 -3.98 -13.52
CA VAL A 350 4.97 -4.19 -12.30
C VAL A 350 5.67 -5.15 -11.33
N VAL A 351 6.19 -6.28 -11.84
CA VAL A 351 6.85 -7.30 -11.00
C VAL A 351 8.09 -6.70 -10.33
N GLU A 352 8.95 -6.04 -11.11
CA GLU A 352 10.19 -5.44 -10.64
C GLU A 352 9.94 -4.29 -9.64
N ALA A 353 8.99 -3.41 -9.94
CA ALA A 353 8.64 -2.31 -9.05
C ALA A 353 7.98 -2.82 -7.75
N THR A 354 7.16 -3.87 -7.82
CA THR A 354 6.55 -4.45 -6.61
C THR A 354 7.60 -5.08 -5.71
N GLU A 355 8.49 -5.90 -6.28
CA GLU A 355 9.62 -6.49 -5.54
C GLU A 355 10.45 -5.40 -4.83
N GLU A 356 10.86 -4.38 -5.58
CA GLU A 356 11.67 -3.29 -5.03
C GLU A 356 10.91 -2.46 -3.97
N ALA A 357 9.62 -2.20 -4.17
CA ALA A 357 8.80 -1.44 -3.22
C ALA A 357 8.68 -2.16 -1.85
N VAL A 358 8.58 -3.50 -1.84
CA VAL A 358 8.58 -4.28 -0.59
C VAL A 358 9.91 -4.11 0.15
N VAL A 359 11.02 -4.23 -0.57
CA VAL A 359 12.36 -4.09 0.04
C VAL A 359 12.60 -2.65 0.50
N ASN A 360 12.15 -1.64 -0.25
CA ASN A 360 12.24 -0.25 0.17
C ASN A 360 11.40 0.03 1.44
N ALA A 361 10.22 -0.58 1.59
CA ALA A 361 9.45 -0.48 2.83
C ALA A 361 10.23 -1.01 4.05
N LEU A 362 10.86 -2.18 3.90
CA LEU A 362 11.67 -2.82 4.96
C LEU A 362 12.94 -2.01 5.28
N VAL A 363 13.61 -1.46 4.28
CA VAL A 363 14.83 -0.67 4.45
C VAL A 363 14.53 0.67 5.11
N ALA A 364 13.44 1.35 4.71
CA ALA A 364 13.08 2.65 5.26
C ALA A 364 12.47 2.56 6.67
N ALA A 365 11.94 1.40 7.05
CA ALA A 365 11.33 1.16 8.35
C ALA A 365 12.33 1.35 9.51
N ARG A 366 11.81 1.78 10.67
CA ARG A 366 12.58 2.01 11.90
C ARG A 366 11.98 1.25 13.06
N ASP A 367 12.81 0.82 14.01
CA ASP A 367 12.37 0.18 15.24
C ASP A 367 11.19 0.93 15.86
N THR A 368 10.16 0.19 16.26
CA THR A 368 8.95 0.77 16.84
C THR A 368 8.51 -0.03 18.04
N VAL A 369 8.36 0.67 19.16
CA VAL A 369 7.61 0.17 20.31
C VAL A 369 6.18 0.67 20.19
N GLY A 370 5.24 -0.25 20.29
CA GLY A 370 3.81 -0.03 20.21
C GLY A 370 3.11 -0.27 21.55
N ARG A 371 1.79 -0.50 21.49
CA ARG A 371 0.96 -0.75 22.67
C ARG A 371 1.48 -1.96 23.45
N SER A 372 1.23 -1.97 24.76
CA SER A 372 1.61 -3.09 25.64
C SER A 372 3.11 -3.47 25.60
N GLY A 373 3.99 -2.59 25.09
CA GLY A 373 5.42 -2.88 24.93
C GLY A 373 5.76 -3.77 23.74
N HIS A 374 4.79 -4.12 22.88
CA HIS A 374 5.05 -4.85 21.64
C HIS A 374 6.07 -4.11 20.79
N THR A 375 7.04 -4.83 20.23
CA THR A 375 8.18 -4.21 19.54
C THR A 375 8.42 -4.86 18.20
N SER A 376 8.61 -4.04 17.17
CA SER A 376 9.02 -4.50 15.84
C SER A 376 10.31 -3.83 15.44
N PHE A 377 11.32 -4.65 15.14
CA PHE A 377 12.66 -4.20 14.76
C PHE A 377 12.78 -4.04 13.25
N ALA A 378 13.49 -3.03 12.81
CA ALA A 378 13.83 -2.81 11.40
C ALA A 378 14.76 -3.92 10.90
N LEU A 379 14.75 -4.14 9.58
CA LEU A 379 15.72 -5.02 8.92
C LEU A 379 17.12 -4.37 9.00
N PRO A 380 18.12 -5.01 9.64
CA PRO A 380 19.41 -4.37 9.82
C PRO A 380 20.11 -4.08 8.49
N HIS A 381 20.41 -2.81 8.22
CA HIS A 381 21.10 -2.41 6.98
C HIS A 381 22.48 -3.05 6.82
N GLY A 382 23.15 -3.37 7.94
CA GLY A 382 24.41 -4.10 7.94
C GLY A 382 24.28 -5.52 7.37
N GLU A 383 23.17 -6.21 7.62
CA GLU A 383 22.91 -7.55 7.07
C GLU A 383 22.65 -7.48 5.55
N ILE A 384 21.97 -6.43 5.09
CA ILE A 384 21.76 -6.17 3.66
C ILE A 384 23.09 -5.85 2.99
N SER A 385 23.85 -4.89 3.54
CA SER A 385 25.12 -4.46 2.99
C SER A 385 26.16 -5.59 3.00
N ALA A 386 26.15 -6.49 3.99
CA ALA A 386 27.02 -7.65 3.99
C ALA A 386 26.66 -8.70 2.93
N ALA A 387 25.37 -8.76 2.52
CA ALA A 387 24.92 -9.69 1.50
C ALA A 387 25.21 -9.21 0.07
N PHE A 388 25.29 -7.89 -0.17
CA PHE A 388 25.42 -7.29 -1.49
C PHE A 388 26.64 -6.39 -1.68
N GLY A 389 27.28 -5.95 -0.60
CA GLY A 389 28.50 -5.16 -0.58
C GLY A 389 29.73 -6.06 -0.64
N GLY A 390 30.12 -6.41 -1.86
CA GLY A 390 31.45 -6.93 -2.20
C GLY A 390 32.32 -5.83 -2.82
#